data_AF-A0A392NRB8-F1
#
_entry.id   AF-A0A392NRB8-F1
#
_cell.length_a   1.000
_cell.length_b   1.000
_cell.length_c   1.000
_cell.angle_alpha   90.00
_cell.angle_beta   90.00
_cell.angle_gamma   90.00
#
_symmetry.space_group_name_H-M   'P 1'
#
loop_
_entity.id
_entity.type
_entity.pdbx_description
1 polymer ?
#
loop_
_entity_poly.entity_id
_entity_poly.type
_entity_poly.pdbx_seq_one_letter_code
_entity_poly.pdbx_strand_id
1 'polypeptide(L)'
;NRPAELIAKFLDDKLRAGNKGTSEEELEGTLDKVLVLFRFIQGKDVFEAFYKKDLAKRLLLGKSASIDAEKSMISKLKTECGSQFTNKLEGMFKVYL
;
A
#
# COMPACT_ATOMS: atom_id res chain seq x y z
N ASN A 1 -18.10 2.64 1.22
CA ASN A 1 -17.11 2.18 2.23
C ASN A 1 -16.06 3.24 2.50
N ARG A 2 -16.39 4.23 3.34
CA ARG A 2 -15.48 5.33 3.71
C ARG A 2 -14.22 4.87 4.48
N PRO A 3 -14.28 3.86 5.38
CA PRO A 3 -13.08 3.36 6.06
C PRO A 3 -12.03 2.78 5.11
N ALA A 4 -12.47 2.00 4.11
CA ALA A 4 -11.59 1.37 3.13
C ALA A 4 -10.78 2.42 2.33
N GLU A 5 -11.46 3.48 1.89
CA GLU A 5 -10.83 4.60 1.21
C GLU A 5 -9.83 5.34 2.12
N LEU A 6 -10.20 5.59 3.38
CA LEU A 6 -9.34 6.30 4.33
C LEU A 6 -8.06 5.53 4.63
N ILE A 7 -8.13 4.20 4.76
CA ILE A 7 -6.93 3.37 4.94
C ILE A 7 -6.03 3.43 3.69
N ALA A 8 -6.60 3.35 2.49
CA ALA A 8 -5.84 3.45 1.26
C ALA A 8 -5.10 4.80 1.15
N LYS A 9 -5.80 5.90 1.46
CA LYS A 9 -5.23 7.25 1.48
C LYS A 9 -4.12 7.40 2.52
N PHE A 10 -4.34 6.88 3.73
CA PHE A 10 -3.33 6.91 4.78
C PHE A 10 -2.04 6.19 4.38
N LEU A 11 -2.17 5.01 3.76
CA LEU A 11 -1.01 4.28 3.24
C LEU A 11 -0.30 5.03 2.10
N ASP A 12 -1.05 5.66 1.19
CA ASP A 12 -0.48 6.50 0.14
C ASP A 12 0.35 7.65 0.72
N ASP A 13 -0.15 8.33 1.75
CA ASP A 13 0.59 9.41 2.42
C ASP A 13 1.87 8.91 3.09
N LYS A 14 1.85 7.72 3.71
CA LYS A 14 3.02 7.14 4.38
C LYS A 14 4.09 6.63 3.43
N LEU A 15 3.70 6.13 2.27
CA LEU A 15 4.61 5.57 1.25
C LEU A 15 5.15 6.62 0.28
N ARG A 16 4.78 7.90 0.41
CA ARG A 16 5.29 8.99 -0.43
C ARG A 16 6.62 9.53 0.05
N ALA A 17 7.49 9.89 -0.89
CA ALA A 17 8.84 10.44 -0.68
C ALA A 17 8.91 11.73 0.17
N GLY A 18 7.77 12.37 0.45
CA GLY A 18 7.67 13.51 1.37
C GLY A 18 7.76 13.14 2.84
N ASN A 19 7.67 11.85 3.20
CA ASN A 19 7.69 11.39 4.59
C ASN A 19 9.12 11.24 5.15
N LYS A 20 9.96 12.28 4.97
CA LYS A 20 11.42 12.29 5.24
C LYS A 20 11.84 12.22 6.71
N GLY A 21 10.89 12.08 7.65
CA GLY A 21 11.16 12.06 9.09
C GLY A 21 10.88 10.73 9.78
N THR A 22 10.40 9.72 9.05
CA THR A 22 10.07 8.40 9.62
C THR A 22 11.17 7.41 9.28
N SER A 23 11.70 6.69 10.26
CA SER A 23 12.67 5.62 10.01
C SER A 23 12.00 4.44 9.30
N GLU A 24 12.79 3.58 8.65
CA GLU A 24 12.24 2.38 8.00
C GLU A 24 11.54 1.44 9.01
N GLU A 25 12.08 1.31 10.22
CA GLU A 25 11.46 0.54 11.32
C GLU A 25 10.12 1.14 11.77
N GLU A 26 10.05 2.47 11.94
CA GLU A 26 8.81 3.13 12.30
C GLU A 26 7.75 3.02 11.20
N LEU A 27 8.19 3.10 9.95
CA LEU A 27 7.32 2.92 8.78
C LEU A 27 6.76 1.51 8.78
N GLU A 28 7.61 0.49 8.89
CA GLU A 28 7.22 -0.92 8.91
C GLU A 28 6.23 -1.22 10.05
N GLY A 29 6.52 -0.75 11.26
CA GLY A 29 5.60 -0.88 12.40
C GLY A 29 4.28 -0.12 12.20
N THR A 30 4.28 0.96 11.41
CA THR A 30 3.05 1.66 11.02
C THR A 30 2.24 0.84 10.02
N LEU A 31 2.88 0.21 9.03
CA LEU A 31 2.21 -0.64 8.05
C LEU A 31 1.52 -1.83 8.74
N ASP A 32 2.19 -2.46 9.71
CA ASP A 32 1.60 -3.58 10.48
C ASP A 32 0.35 -3.16 11.26
N LYS A 33 0.39 -2.00 11.93
CA LYS A 33 -0.78 -1.45 12.65
C LYS A 33 -1.94 -1.16 11.69
N VAL A 34 -1.65 -0.67 10.49
CA VAL A 34 -2.68 -0.43 9.47
C VAL A 34 -3.32 -1.74 9.02
N LEU A 35 -2.55 -2.82 8.87
CA LEU A 35 -3.09 -4.12 8.46
C LEU A 35 -4.01 -4.73 9.51
N VAL A 36 -3.73 -4.51 10.79
CA VAL A 36 -4.66 -4.88 11.87
C VAL A 36 -6.02 -4.21 11.66
N LEU A 37 -6.05 -2.91 11.35
CA LEU A 37 -7.30 -2.21 11.04
C LEU A 37 -7.96 -2.71 9.76
N PHE A 38 -7.16 -2.95 8.72
CA PHE A 38 -7.63 -3.43 7.42
C PHE A 38 -8.38 -4.78 7.52
N ARG A 39 -7.98 -5.68 8.43
CA ARG A 39 -8.67 -6.96 8.68
C ARG A 39 -10.14 -6.79 9.07
N PHE A 40 -10.49 -5.69 9.75
CA PHE A 40 -11.86 -5.42 10.21
C PHE A 40 -12.70 -4.66 9.17
N ILE A 41 -12.10 -4.22 8.06
CA ILE A 41 -12.83 -3.45 7.04
C ILE A 41 -13.64 -4.37 6.14
N GLN A 42 -14.91 -4.02 5.98
CA GLN A 42 -15.75 -4.51 4.89
C GLN A 42 -15.50 -3.69 3.60
N GLY A 43 -15.51 -4.36 2.45
CA GLY A 43 -15.27 -3.71 1.15
C GLY A 43 -13.78 -3.57 0.79
N LYS A 44 -13.04 -4.68 0.83
CA LYS A 44 -11.62 -4.75 0.43
C LYS A 44 -11.39 -4.43 -1.05
N ASP A 45 -12.41 -4.65 -1.89
CA ASP A 45 -12.46 -4.24 -3.29
C ASP A 45 -12.38 -2.72 -3.46
N VAL A 46 -13.05 -1.96 -2.60
CA VAL A 46 -12.97 -0.50 -2.57
C VAL A 46 -11.56 -0.05 -2.19
N PHE A 47 -10.98 -0.67 -1.16
CA PHE A 47 -9.58 -0.41 -0.80
C PHE A 47 -8.63 -0.71 -1.97
N GLU A 48 -8.78 -1.86 -2.63
CA GLU A 48 -7.94 -2.27 -3.76
C GLU A 48 -7.98 -1.23 -4.88
N ALA A 49 -9.18 -0.74 -5.24
CA ALA A 49 -9.36 0.25 -6.28
C ALA A 49 -8.62 1.56 -5.99
N PHE A 50 -8.72 2.07 -4.75
CA PHE A 50 -8.01 3.28 -4.34
C PHE A 50 -6.50 3.05 -4.23
N TYR A 51 -6.08 1.98 -3.57
CA TYR A 51 -4.66 1.65 -3.38
C TYR A 51 -3.95 1.47 -4.72
N LYS A 52 -4.57 0.74 -5.66
CA LYS A 52 -4.04 0.53 -7.02
C LYS A 52 -3.88 1.85 -7.76
N LYS A 53 -4.90 2.72 -7.72
CA LYS A 53 -4.88 4.03 -8.38
C LYS A 53 -3.73 4.90 -7.87
N ASP A 54 -3.52 4.93 -6.57
CA ASP A 54 -2.49 5.78 -5.98
C ASP A 54 -1.09 5.18 -6.11
N LEU A 55 -0.94 3.85 -6.00
CA LEU A 55 0.29 3.16 -6.34
C LEU A 55 0.73 3.43 -7.78
N ALA A 56 -0.20 3.38 -8.75
CA ALA A 56 0.10 3.69 -10.15
C ALA A 56 0.74 5.08 -10.29
N LYS A 57 0.17 6.09 -9.64
CA LYS A 57 0.69 7.44 -9.67
C LYS A 57 2.06 7.55 -9.00
N ARG A 58 2.27 6.87 -7.87
CA ARG A 58 3.56 6.89 -7.16
C ARG A 58 4.66 6.29 -8.02
N LEU A 59 4.41 5.14 -8.65
CA LEU A 59 5.35 4.51 -9.57
C LEU A 59 5.63 5.39 -10.79
N LEU A 60 4.60 5.81 -11.53
CA LEU A 60 4.75 6.61 -12.75
C LEU A 60 5.44 7.97 -12.53
N LEU A 61 5.24 8.58 -11.37
CA LEU A 61 5.81 9.90 -11.05
C LEU A 61 7.07 9.84 -10.19
N GLY A 62 7.58 8.63 -9.88
CA GLY A 62 8.74 8.45 -9.00
C GLY A 62 8.56 9.07 -7.61
N LYS A 63 7.35 9.00 -7.04
CA LYS A 63 6.99 9.63 -5.75
C LYS A 63 7.00 8.67 -4.57
N SER A 64 7.42 7.43 -4.74
CA SER A 64 7.56 6.46 -3.65
C SER A 64 8.74 6.82 -2.74
N ALA A 65 8.57 6.64 -1.42
CA ALA A 65 9.62 6.87 -0.42
C ALA A 65 10.74 5.82 -0.52
N SER A 66 10.35 4.56 -0.69
CA SER A 66 11.26 3.43 -0.87
C SER A 66 10.55 2.34 -1.67
N ILE A 67 11.26 1.74 -2.62
CA ILE A 67 10.75 0.59 -3.39
C ILE A 67 10.60 -0.64 -2.50
N ASP A 68 11.48 -0.80 -1.50
CA ASP A 68 11.44 -1.94 -0.59
C ASP A 68 10.25 -1.85 0.36
N ALA A 69 9.90 -0.64 0.82
CA ALA A 69 8.68 -0.41 1.60
C ALA A 69 7.41 -0.75 0.80
N GLU A 70 7.37 -0.42 -0.49
CA GLU A 70 6.22 -0.74 -1.35
C GLU A 70 6.10 -2.26 -1.56
N LYS A 71 7.23 -2.96 -1.80
CA LYS A 71 7.26 -4.42 -1.90
C LYS A 71 6.82 -5.09 -0.59
N SER A 72 7.30 -4.58 0.55
CA SER A 72 6.89 -5.04 1.88
C SER A 72 5.37 -4.96 2.03
N MET A 73 4.77 -3.79 1.72
CA MET A 73 3.33 -3.60 1.83
C MET A 73 2.53 -4.56 0.95
N ILE A 74 2.96 -4.79 -0.29
CA ILE A 74 2.30 -5.77 -1.19
C ILE A 74 2.41 -7.19 -0.64
N SER A 75 3.57 -7.58 -0.12
CA SER A 75 3.77 -8.90 0.49
C SER A 75 2.84 -9.12 1.69
N LYS A 76 2.67 -8.09 2.53
CA LYS A 76 1.74 -8.16 3.65
C LYS A 76 0.28 -8.24 3.17
N LEU A 77 -0.13 -7.44 2.19
CA LEU A 77 -1.48 -7.53 1.60
C LEU A 77 -1.75 -8.90 0.98
N LYS A 78 -0.74 -9.53 0.38
CA LYS A 78 -0.84 -10.89 -0.15
C LYS A 78 -1.09 -11.91 0.95
N THR A 79 -0.40 -11.78 2.07
CA THR A 79 -0.63 -12.62 3.26
C THR A 79 -2.05 -12.44 3.80
N GLU A 80 -2.58 -11.22 3.81
CA GLU A 80 -3.91 -10.91 4.35
C GLU A 80 -5.09 -11.28 3.44
N CYS A 81 -4.93 -11.14 2.12
CA CYS A 81 -6.03 -11.28 1.15
C CYS A 81 -5.81 -12.39 0.11
N GLY A 82 -4.65 -13.03 0.10
CA GLY A 82 -4.25 -13.99 -0.91
C GLY A 82 -3.69 -13.35 -2.19
N SER A 83 -3.10 -14.18 -3.04
CA SER A 83 -2.43 -13.77 -4.27
C SER A 83 -3.36 -13.14 -5.32
N GLN A 84 -4.63 -13.56 -5.38
CA GLN A 84 -5.59 -12.99 -6.34
C GLN A 84 -5.78 -11.48 -6.14
N PHE A 85 -5.71 -11.03 -4.89
CA PHE A 85 -5.84 -9.62 -4.53
C PHE A 85 -4.63 -8.78 -5.00
N THR A 86 -3.42 -9.34 -4.88
CA THR A 86 -2.18 -8.60 -5.19
C THR A 86 -1.68 -8.80 -6.61
N ASN A 87 -2.20 -9.76 -7.38
CA ASN A 87 -1.74 -10.07 -8.74
C ASN A 87 -1.56 -8.84 -9.63
N LYS A 88 -2.54 -7.92 -9.62
CA LYS A 88 -2.47 -6.67 -10.41
C LYS A 88 -1.40 -5.70 -9.87
N LEU A 89 -1.26 -5.61 -8.55
CA LEU A 89 -0.28 -4.74 -7.89
C LEU A 89 1.15 -5.23 -8.15
N GLU A 90 1.38 -6.53 -8.02
CA GLU A 90 2.66 -7.18 -8.34
C GLU A 90 3.03 -6.99 -9.82
N GLY A 91 2.05 -7.08 -10.72
CA GLY A 91 2.24 -6.82 -12.14
C GLY A 91 2.70 -5.39 -12.45
N MET A 92 2.24 -4.39 -11.68
CA MET A 92 2.64 -2.98 -11.89
C MET A 92 4.13 -2.76 -11.61
N PHE A 93 4.73 -3.50 -10.66
CA PHE A 93 6.16 -3.43 -10.39
C PHE A 93 6.98 -4.06 -11.51
N LYS A 94 6.52 -5.17 -12.12
CA LYS A 94 7.23 -5.82 -13.25
C LYS A 94 7.24 -5.00 -14.54
N VAL A 95 6.31 -4.06 -14.68
CA VAL A 95 6.26 -3.16 -15.85
C VAL A 95 7.18 -1.94 -15.65
N TYR A 96 7.50 -1.61 -14.41
CA TYR A 96 8.25 -0.40 -14.05
C TYR A 96 9.71 -0.67 -13.65
N LEU A 97 10.00 -1.85 -13.09
CA LEU A 97 11.35 -2.34 -12.78
C LEU A 97 11.78 -3.36 -13.84
#